data_AF-A0A2E8D4H1-F1
#
_entry.id   AF-A0A2E8D4H1-F1
#
_cell.length_a   1.000
_cell.length_b   1.000
_cell.length_c   1.000
_cell.angle_alpha   90.00
_cell.angle_beta   90.00
_cell.angle_gamma   90.00
#
_symmetry.space_group_name_H-M   'P 1'
#
loop_
_entity.id
_entity.type
_entity.pdbx_description
1 polymer ?
#
loop_
_entity_poly.entity_id
_entity_poly.type
_entity_poly.pdbx_seq_one_letter_code
_entity_poly.pdbx_strand_id
1 'polypeptide(L)' 'MRTVTGAILIAASEQAFSHAHLIGFPNHVFARDILLPASVVFAVGGIAFVIWGVLTDGRTTSS' A
#
# COMPACT_ATOMS: atom_id res chain seq x y z
N MET A 1 -10.61 4.87 -11.58
CA MET A 1 -10.30 3.54 -10.96
C MET A 1 -8.92 3.48 -10.32
N ARG A 2 -7.91 4.19 -10.85
CA ARG A 2 -6.53 4.16 -10.36
C ARG A 2 -6.38 4.69 -8.93
N THR A 3 -7.13 5.73 -8.58
CA THR A 3 -7.20 6.26 -7.21
C THR A 3 -7.68 5.22 -6.20
N VAL A 4 -8.73 4.47 -6.54
CA VAL A 4 -9.27 3.39 -5.70
C VAL A 4 -8.25 2.27 -5.52
N THR A 5 -7.60 1.83 -6.60
CA THR A 5 -6.49 0.86 -6.52
C THR A 5 -5.36 1.36 -5.62
N GLY A 6 -4.98 2.63 -5.75
CA GLY A 6 -3.96 3.25 -4.90
C GLY A 6 -4.36 3.26 -3.41
N ALA A 7 -5.62 3.61 -3.10
CA ALA A 7 -6.13 3.59 -1.73
C ALA A 7 -6.12 2.18 -1.13
N ILE A 8 -6.50 1.16 -1.91
CA ILE A 8 -6.45 -0.25 -1.48
C ILE A 8 -5.01 -0.68 -1.17
N LEU A 9 -4.04 -0.31 -2.02
CA LEU A 9 -2.63 -0.61 -1.79
C LEU A 9 -2.08 0.05 -0.52
N ILE A 10 -2.49 1.29 -0.23
CA ILE A 10 -2.12 1.97 1.01
C ILE A 10 -2.69 1.23 2.23
N ALA A 11 -3.97 0.85 2.20
CA ALA A 11 -4.56 0.06 3.28
C ALA A 11 -3.87 -1.31 3.47
N ALA A 12 -3.49 -1.97 2.38
CA ALA A 12 -2.74 -3.23 2.43
C ALA A 12 -1.32 -3.04 3.01
N SER A 13 -0.67 -1.92 2.71
CA SER A 13 0.60 -1.54 3.34
C SER A 13 0.47 -1.44 4.87
N GLU A 14 -0.52 -0.70 5.35
CA GLU A 14 -0.75 -0.56 6.80
C GLU A 14 -1.06 -1.90 7.48
N GLN A 15 -1.82 -2.76 6.80
CA GLN A 15 -2.11 -4.11 7.29
C GLN A 15 -0.83 -4.96 7.37
N ALA A 16 0.02 -4.96 6.34
CA ALA A 16 1.28 -5.68 6.34
C ALA A 16 2.24 -5.16 7.42
N PHE A 17 2.35 -3.84 7.59
CA PHE A 17 3.17 -3.21 8.62
C PHE A 17 2.71 -3.58 10.04
N SER A 18 1.40 -3.49 10.29
CA SER A 18 0.81 -3.85 11.58
C SER A 18 1.00 -5.34 11.88
N HIS A 19 0.81 -6.19 10.87
CA HIS A 19 1.01 -7.63 11.01
C HIS A 19 2.46 -7.99 11.32
N ALA A 20 3.42 -7.29 10.72
CA ALA A 20 4.84 -7.47 11.04
C ALA A 20 5.17 -7.16 12.51
N HIS A 21 4.46 -6.19 13.12
CA HIS A 21 4.69 -5.79 14.52
C HIS A 21 3.91 -6.63 15.53
N LEU A 22 2.77 -7.20 15.12
CA LEU A 22 1.92 -8.00 16.01
C LEU A 22 2.24 -9.49 15.98
N ILE A 23 2.99 -9.99 14.98
CA ILE A 23 3.42 -11.40 14.97
C ILE A 23 4.37 -11.68 16.14
N GLY A 24 3.99 -12.68 16.94
CA GLY A 24 4.79 -13.21 18.04
C GLY A 24 5.69 -14.38 17.63
N PHE A 25 6.30 -15.00 18.65
CA PHE A 25 7.14 -16.18 18.51
C PHE A 25 6.36 -17.37 17.89
N PRO A 26 7.01 -18.26 17.11
CA PRO A 26 8.40 -18.23 16.66
C PRO A 26 8.65 -17.42 15.38
N ASN A 27 7.60 -17.06 14.65
CA ASN A 27 7.72 -16.56 13.27
C ASN A 27 8.06 -15.07 13.16
N HIS A 28 8.22 -14.34 14.27
CA HIS A 28 8.43 -12.89 14.26
C HIS A 28 9.59 -12.40 13.40
N VAL A 29 10.74 -13.08 13.38
CA VAL A 29 11.89 -12.67 12.55
C VAL A 29 11.54 -12.81 11.08
N PHE A 30 11.19 -14.03 10.66
CA PHE A 30 10.85 -14.35 9.28
C PHE A 30 9.69 -13.49 8.75
N ALA A 31 8.66 -13.29 9.56
CA ALA A 31 7.52 -12.47 9.17
C ALA A 31 7.90 -11.00 8.99
N ARG A 32 8.73 -10.42 9.88
CA ARG A 32 9.20 -9.04 9.74
C ARG A 32 10.07 -8.85 8.51
N ASP A 33 10.95 -9.81 8.22
CA ASP A 33 11.87 -9.76 7.08
C ASP A 33 11.13 -9.75 5.73
N ILE A 34 9.89 -10.23 5.68
CA ILE A 34 9.06 -10.25 4.46
C ILE A 34 8.02 -9.13 4.47
N LEU A 35 7.30 -8.97 5.58
CA LEU A 35 6.15 -8.06 5.66
C LEU A 35 6.57 -6.59 5.67
N LEU A 36 7.73 -6.23 6.24
CA LEU A 36 8.21 -4.84 6.22
C LEU A 36 8.62 -4.39 4.82
N PRO A 37 9.40 -5.16 4.04
CA PRO A 37 9.62 -4.82 2.63
C PRO A 37 8.31 -4.77 1.83
N ALA A 38 7.41 -5.74 2.04
CA ALA A 38 6.12 -5.76 1.35
C ALA A 38 5.27 -4.52 1.66
N SER A 39 5.21 -4.08 2.92
CA SER A 39 4.48 -2.87 3.29
C SER A 39 5.04 -1.64 2.58
N VAL A 40 6.37 -1.51 2.48
CA VAL A 40 7.00 -0.40 1.75
C VAL A 40 6.64 -0.44 0.25
N VAL A 41 6.69 -1.62 -0.39
CA VAL A 41 6.31 -1.77 -1.80
C VAL A 41 4.86 -1.36 -2.03
N PHE A 42 3.95 -1.81 -1.16
CA PHE A 42 2.54 -1.43 -1.25
C PHE A 42 2.30 0.05 -0.98
N ALA A 43 3.03 0.67 -0.03
CA ALA A 43 2.94 2.10 0.23
C ALA A 43 3.38 2.92 -0.99
N VAL A 44 4.56 2.62 -1.54
CA VAL A 44 5.11 3.33 -2.71
C VAL A 44 4.21 3.15 -3.93
N GLY A 45 3.78 1.92 -4.21
CA GLY A 45 2.86 1.63 -5.31
C GLY A 45 1.51 2.33 -5.14
N GLY A 46 0.95 2.28 -3.93
CA GLY A 46 -0.31 2.93 -3.59
C GLY A 46 -0.27 4.43 -3.77
N ILE A 47 0.77 5.09 -3.25
CA ILE A 47 1.01 6.53 -3.44
C ILE A 47 1.14 6.87 -4.92
N ALA A 48 1.90 6.09 -5.69
CA ALA A 48 2.06 6.32 -7.12
C ALA A 48 0.71 6.23 -7.87
N PHE A 49 -0.13 5.24 -7.55
CA PHE A 49 -1.46 5.09 -8.14
C PHE A 49 -2.43 6.19 -7.73
N VAL A 50 -2.38 6.66 -6.48
CA VAL A 50 -3.17 7.80 -6.01
C VAL A 50 -2.76 9.07 -6.77
N ILE A 51 -1.47 9.40 -6.79
CA ILE A 51 -0.95 10.58 -7.47
C ILE A 51 -1.33 10.52 -8.95
N TRP A 52 -1.07 9.40 -9.62
CA TRP A 52 -1.44 9.20 -11.00
C TRP A 52 -2.94 9.41 -11.21
N GLY A 53 -3.76 8.72 -10.42
CA GLY A 53 -5.20 8.77 -10.53
C GLY A 53 -5.75 10.19 -10.36
N VAL A 54 -5.24 10.95 -9.39
CA VAL A 54 -5.62 12.36 -9.20
C VAL A 54 -5.24 13.20 -10.42
N LEU A 55 -4.02 13.02 -10.96
CA LEU A 55 -3.55 13.77 -12.12
C LEU A 55 -4.29 13.43 -13.41
N THR A 56 -4.73 12.18 -13.60
CA THR A 56 -5.37 11.74 -14.85
C THR A 56 -6.88 11.81 -14.82
N ASP A 57 -7.50 11.44 -13.69
CA ASP A 57 -8.96 11.31 -13.60
C ASP A 57 -9.63 12.71 -13.48
N GLY A 58 -8.89 13.74 -13.04
CA GLY A 58 -9.36 15.13 -13.02
C GLY A 58 -9.46 15.84 -14.39
N ARG A 59 -8.94 15.24 -15.47
CA ARG A 59 -8.97 15.84 -16.82
C ARG A 59 -10.22 15.48 -17.64
N THR A 60 -11.01 14.50 -17.21
CA THR A 60 -12.16 13.99 -17.97
C THR A 60 -13.51 14.64 -17.63
N THR A 61 -13.58 15.46 -16.58
CA THR A 61 -14.82 16.11 -16.12
C THR A 61 -15.08 17.50 -16.70
N SER A 62 -14.22 18.01 -17.58
CA SER A 62 -14.37 19.33 -18.23
C SER A 62 -14.84 19.25 -19.69
N SER A 63 -15.55 18.19 -20.08
CA SER A 63 -16.06 17.94 -21.43
C SER A 63 -17.58 17.82 -21.44
#